data_AF-A0A1R0V9Y4-F1
#
_entry.id   AF-A0A1R0V9Y4-F1
#
_cell.length_a   1.000
_cell.length_b   1.000
_cell.length_c   1.000
_cell.angle_alpha   90.00
_cell.angle_beta   90.00
_cell.angle_gamma   90.00
#
_symmetry.space_group_name_H-M   'P 1'
#
loop_
_entity.id
_entity.type
_entity.pdbx_description
1 polymer ?
#
loop_
_entity_poly.entity_id
_entity_poly.type
_entity_poly.pdbx_seq_one_letter_code
_entity_poly.pdbx_strand_id
1 'polypeptide(L)'
;MHDEPSFVDVVNPTPEEIRAWAYSGASEPMQDWDLVIADVDNLELLLGLVGDPACPAREYFLDSLYCMVGHSDRTDPLLLRTAQAVRAVSDPWTAAWGRRVCQAVEDPSSFNRADWCGLNGYRSNRDG
;
A
#
# COMPACT_ATOMS: atom_id res chain seq x y z
N MET A 1 -2.86 -23.72 18.28
CA MET A 1 -3.85 -23.45 17.23
C MET A 1 -3.88 -21.95 17.10
N HIS A 2 -3.31 -21.41 16.03
CA HIS A 2 -3.60 -20.02 15.70
C HIS A 2 -5.00 -20.05 15.10
N ASP A 3 -5.95 -19.34 15.71
CA ASP A 3 -7.21 -19.04 15.05
C ASP A 3 -6.87 -18.37 13.71
N GLU A 4 -7.40 -18.91 12.62
CA GLU A 4 -7.31 -18.24 11.33
C GLU A 4 -8.03 -16.89 11.43
N PRO A 5 -7.49 -15.82 10.81
CA PRO A 5 -8.17 -14.53 10.80
C PRO A 5 -9.56 -14.71 10.21
N SER A 6 -10.58 -14.24 10.92
CA SER A 6 -11.97 -14.29 10.47
C SER A 6 -12.45 -12.89 10.12
N PHE A 7 -13.24 -12.80 9.06
CA PHE A 7 -13.83 -11.57 8.58
C PHE A 7 -15.35 -11.64 8.74
N VAL A 8 -15.95 -10.60 9.31
CA VAL A 8 -17.41 -10.44 9.34
C VAL A 8 -17.93 -10.16 7.92
N ASP A 9 -17.24 -9.29 7.18
CA ASP A 9 -17.48 -9.01 5.77
C ASP A 9 -16.14 -8.87 5.03
N VAL A 10 -15.80 -9.83 4.18
CA VAL A 10 -14.50 -9.88 3.49
C VAL A 10 -14.30 -8.76 2.46
N VAL A 11 -15.40 -8.20 1.93
CA VAL A 11 -15.35 -7.08 0.97
C VAL A 11 -15.42 -5.71 1.65
N ASN A 12 -15.59 -5.67 2.97
CA ASN A 12 -15.55 -4.47 3.79
C ASN A 12 -14.91 -4.76 5.15
N PRO A 13 -13.62 -5.18 5.16
CA PRO A 13 -12.95 -5.58 6.39
C PRO A 13 -12.67 -4.37 7.28
N THR A 14 -12.79 -4.57 8.59
CA THR A 14 -12.40 -3.58 9.58
C THR A 14 -10.87 -3.45 9.68
N PRO A 15 -10.35 -2.31 10.17
CA PRO A 15 -8.92 -2.14 10.44
C PRO A 15 -8.33 -3.24 11.32
N GLU A 16 -9.08 -3.73 12.31
CA GLU A 16 -8.68 -4.82 13.20
C GLU A 16 -8.55 -6.15 12.46
N GLU A 17 -9.48 -6.47 11.57
CA GLU A 17 -9.45 -7.69 10.75
C GLU A 17 -8.27 -7.66 9.75
N ILE A 18 -8.04 -6.52 9.10
CA ILE A 18 -6.86 -6.33 8.22
C ILE A 18 -5.57 -6.56 9.00
N ARG A 19 -5.43 -5.98 10.20
CA ARG A 19 -4.25 -6.20 11.06
C ARG A 19 -4.14 -7.65 11.50
N ALA A 20 -5.22 -8.30 11.91
CA ALA A 20 -5.17 -9.70 12.31
C ALA A 20 -4.67 -10.59 11.16
N TRP A 21 -5.18 -10.36 9.95
CA TRP A 21 -4.73 -11.07 8.76
C TRP A 21 -3.25 -10.79 8.44
N ALA A 22 -2.83 -9.52 8.52
CA ALA A 22 -1.47 -9.08 8.20
C ALA A 22 -0.36 -9.92 8.86
N TYR A 23 -0.59 -10.36 10.11
CA TYR A 23 0.38 -11.11 10.91
C TYR A 23 0.03 -12.60 11.06
N SER A 24 -1.03 -13.08 10.41
CA SER A 24 -1.50 -14.46 10.53
C SER A 24 -0.68 -15.47 9.74
N GLY A 25 -0.06 -15.04 8.63
CA GLY A 25 0.54 -15.93 7.63
C GLY A 25 -0.48 -16.71 6.79
N ALA A 26 -1.77 -16.39 6.92
CA ALA A 26 -2.82 -16.95 6.07
C ALA A 26 -2.69 -16.45 4.63
N SER A 27 -3.26 -17.21 3.69
CA SER A 27 -3.42 -16.75 2.30
C SER A 27 -4.43 -15.61 2.22
N GLU A 28 -4.48 -14.96 1.06
CA GLU A 28 -5.47 -13.92 0.77
C GLU A 28 -6.90 -14.43 1.04
N PRO A 29 -7.76 -13.63 1.68
CA PRO A 29 -9.12 -14.05 2.03
C PRO A 29 -10.01 -14.30 0.80
N MET A 30 -9.73 -13.59 -0.31
CA MET A 30 -10.42 -13.74 -1.60
C MET A 30 -9.54 -13.24 -2.74
N GLN A 31 -9.96 -13.51 -3.99
CA GLN A 31 -9.31 -12.96 -5.18
C GLN A 31 -9.41 -11.42 -5.21
N ASP A 32 -8.34 -10.76 -5.67
CA ASP A 32 -8.26 -9.30 -5.83
C ASP A 32 -8.51 -8.54 -4.51
N TRP A 33 -8.17 -9.15 -3.38
CA TRP A 33 -8.40 -8.55 -2.06
C TRP A 33 -7.51 -7.33 -1.80
N ASP A 34 -6.40 -7.20 -2.52
CA ASP A 34 -5.54 -6.02 -2.56
C ASP A 34 -6.29 -4.81 -3.10
N LEU A 35 -7.18 -5.02 -4.09
CA LEU A 35 -8.07 -3.98 -4.61
C LEU A 35 -9.18 -3.62 -3.62
N VAL A 36 -9.67 -4.59 -2.85
CA VAL A 36 -10.71 -4.37 -1.83
C VAL A 36 -10.19 -3.45 -0.72
N ILE A 37 -8.98 -3.68 -0.23
CA ILE A 37 -8.41 -2.89 0.87
C ILE A 37 -7.74 -1.59 0.40
N ALA A 38 -7.51 -1.42 -0.90
CA ALA A 38 -6.92 -0.24 -1.53
C ALA A 38 -7.87 0.99 -1.56
N ASP A 39 -8.46 1.31 -0.42
CA ASP A 39 -9.32 2.47 -0.20
C ASP A 39 -8.56 3.58 0.57
N VAL A 40 -8.84 4.84 0.25
CA VAL A 40 -8.22 5.99 0.91
C VAL A 40 -8.49 6.01 2.42
N ASP A 41 -9.62 5.45 2.87
CA ASP A 41 -9.95 5.32 4.29
C ASP A 41 -8.98 4.36 5.02
N ASN A 42 -8.37 3.42 4.29
CA ASN A 42 -7.34 2.51 4.81
C ASN A 42 -5.91 3.03 4.67
N LEU A 43 -5.70 4.21 4.07
CA LEU A 43 -4.37 4.71 3.70
C LEU A 43 -3.38 4.73 4.89
N GLU A 44 -3.78 5.28 6.03
CA GLU A 44 -2.90 5.36 7.21
C GLU A 44 -2.58 3.98 7.78
N LEU A 45 -3.57 3.08 7.79
CA LEU A 45 -3.39 1.70 8.25
C LEU A 45 -2.38 0.96 7.37
N LEU A 46 -2.57 1.02 6.05
CA LEU A 46 -1.71 0.35 5.08
C LEU A 46 -0.28 0.88 5.17
N LEU A 47 -0.10 2.20 5.29
CA LEU A 47 1.23 2.79 5.49
C LEU A 47 1.87 2.34 6.82
N GLY A 48 1.09 2.22 7.88
CA GLY A 48 1.57 1.69 9.16
C GLY A 48 2.06 0.24 9.05
N LEU A 49 1.30 -0.61 8.36
CA LEU A 49 1.66 -2.02 8.12
C LEU A 49 2.85 -2.16 7.18
N VAL A 50 2.93 -1.33 6.13
CA VAL A 50 4.10 -1.24 5.24
C VAL A 50 5.31 -0.67 5.98
N GLY A 51 5.12 0.15 7.00
CA GLY A 51 6.20 0.70 7.80
C GLY A 51 6.77 -0.28 8.83
N ASP A 52 6.06 -1.37 9.14
CA ASP A 52 6.47 -2.35 10.15
C ASP A 52 7.33 -3.47 9.55
N PRO A 53 8.64 -3.57 9.89
CA PRO A 53 9.50 -4.65 9.43
C PRO A 53 9.08 -6.04 9.94
N ALA A 54 8.27 -6.12 11.00
CA ALA A 54 7.76 -7.38 11.53
C ALA A 54 6.50 -7.87 10.81
N CYS A 55 5.87 -7.05 9.96
CA CYS A 55 4.67 -7.42 9.22
C CYS A 55 5.00 -8.42 8.09
N PRO A 56 4.49 -9.67 8.14
CA PRO A 56 4.71 -10.65 7.07
C PRO A 56 4.09 -10.23 5.74
N ALA A 57 2.91 -9.59 5.78
CA ALA A 57 2.17 -9.14 4.60
C ALA A 57 2.60 -7.74 4.10
N ARG A 58 3.76 -7.24 4.53
CA ARG A 58 4.24 -5.88 4.19
C ARG A 58 4.30 -5.60 2.68
N GLU A 59 4.76 -6.56 1.88
CA GLU A 59 4.85 -6.43 0.41
C GLU A 59 3.47 -6.33 -0.23
N TYR A 60 2.53 -7.16 0.24
CA TYR A 60 1.15 -7.15 -0.21
C TYR A 60 0.46 -5.78 0.01
N PHE A 61 0.65 -5.18 1.17
CA PHE A 61 0.08 -3.85 1.45
C PHE A 61 0.74 -2.74 0.66
N LEU A 62 2.02 -2.89 0.30
CA LEU A 62 2.66 -1.93 -0.59
C LEU A 62 2.05 -1.99 -1.99
N ASP A 63 1.77 -3.17 -2.51
CA ASP A 63 1.07 -3.35 -3.79
C ASP A 63 -0.34 -2.73 -3.71
N SER A 64 -1.06 -2.97 -2.61
CA SER A 64 -2.36 -2.35 -2.35
C SER A 64 -2.30 -0.81 -2.34
N LEU A 65 -1.25 -0.22 -1.75
CA LEU A 65 -1.04 1.24 -1.77
C LEU A 65 -0.80 1.77 -3.20
N TYR A 66 -0.11 1.04 -4.07
CA TYR A 66 0.03 1.45 -5.48
C TYR A 66 -1.28 1.29 -6.25
N CYS A 67 -2.03 0.21 -5.98
CA CYS A 67 -3.39 0.03 -6.51
C CYS A 67 -4.29 1.20 -6.11
N MET A 68 -4.26 1.63 -4.84
CA MET A 68 -5.04 2.77 -4.36
C MET A 68 -4.78 4.02 -5.21
N VAL A 69 -3.52 4.42 -5.38
CA VAL A 69 -3.19 5.61 -6.19
C VAL A 69 -3.55 5.44 -7.67
N GLY A 70 -3.53 4.21 -8.18
CA GLY A 70 -3.98 3.89 -9.53
C GLY A 70 -5.47 4.16 -9.77
N HIS A 71 -6.31 3.96 -8.74
CA HIS A 71 -7.77 4.04 -8.80
C HIS A 71 -8.35 5.31 -8.15
N SER A 72 -7.62 5.98 -7.27
CA SER A 72 -8.01 7.26 -6.68
C SER A 72 -7.91 8.42 -7.68
N ASP A 73 -8.60 9.52 -7.36
CA ASP A 73 -8.25 10.81 -7.94
C ASP A 73 -6.82 11.17 -7.49
N ARG A 74 -5.89 11.25 -8.45
CA ARG A 74 -4.48 11.57 -8.19
C ARG A 74 -4.29 12.95 -7.55
N THR A 75 -5.32 13.78 -7.55
CA THR A 75 -5.35 15.09 -6.91
C THR A 75 -6.01 15.09 -5.53
N ASP A 76 -6.37 13.92 -4.99
CA ASP A 76 -6.95 13.79 -3.65
C ASP A 76 -6.05 14.47 -2.59
N PRO A 77 -6.55 15.48 -1.85
CA PRO A 77 -5.74 16.23 -0.91
C PRO A 77 -5.21 15.42 0.27
N LEU A 78 -5.90 14.37 0.69
CA LEU A 78 -5.45 13.50 1.78
C LEU A 78 -4.30 12.63 1.29
N LEU A 79 -4.46 11.99 0.13
CA LEU A 79 -3.42 11.17 -0.49
C LEU A 79 -2.13 11.98 -0.71
N LEU A 80 -2.24 13.18 -1.29
CA LEU A 80 -1.08 14.03 -1.56
C LEU A 80 -0.37 14.48 -0.28
N ARG A 81 -1.12 14.91 0.74
CA ARG A 81 -0.53 15.33 2.02
C ARG A 81 0.15 14.18 2.73
N THR A 82 -0.47 13.00 2.74
CA THR A 82 0.11 11.81 3.34
C THR A 82 1.36 11.37 2.59
N ALA A 83 1.33 11.33 1.25
CA ALA A 83 2.50 11.03 0.42
C ALA A 83 3.67 11.99 0.71
N GLN A 84 3.39 13.29 0.84
CA GLN A 84 4.39 14.30 1.21
C GLN A 84 4.95 14.05 2.63
N ALA A 85 4.11 13.71 3.60
CA ALA A 85 4.53 13.46 4.97
C ALA A 85 5.44 12.24 5.09
N VAL A 86 5.11 11.12 4.44
CA VAL A 86 5.90 9.89 4.56
C VAL A 86 7.25 9.94 3.86
N ARG A 87 7.47 10.90 2.94
CA ARG A 87 8.80 11.15 2.33
C ARG A 87 9.87 11.49 3.36
N ALA A 88 9.49 12.08 4.48
CA ALA A 88 10.39 12.51 5.55
C ALA A 88 10.55 11.44 6.66
N VAL A 89 9.85 10.31 6.56
CA VAL A 89 9.87 9.23 7.56
C VAL A 89 11.03 8.27 7.29
N SER A 90 11.58 7.68 8.36
CA SER A 90 12.77 6.83 8.31
C SER A 90 12.57 5.49 7.59
N ASP A 91 11.34 5.01 7.43
CA ASP A 91 11.10 3.72 6.78
C ASP A 91 11.31 3.83 5.25
N PRO A 92 12.24 3.06 4.65
CA PRO A 92 12.57 3.21 3.24
C PRO A 92 11.42 2.89 2.28
N TRP A 93 10.50 1.99 2.63
CA TRP A 93 9.42 1.55 1.73
C TRP A 93 8.35 2.62 1.62
N THR A 94 7.84 3.10 2.76
CA THR A 94 6.85 4.18 2.82
C THR A 94 7.41 5.49 2.27
N ALA A 95 8.68 5.81 2.55
CA ALA A 95 9.34 6.99 1.99
C ALA A 95 9.50 6.90 0.47
N ALA A 96 9.85 5.72 -0.06
CA ALA A 96 9.96 5.52 -1.50
C ALA A 96 8.59 5.59 -2.20
N TRP A 97 7.54 5.01 -1.60
CA TRP A 97 6.18 5.16 -2.08
C TRP A 97 5.76 6.63 -2.14
N GLY A 98 5.96 7.40 -1.06
CA GLY A 98 5.60 8.82 -1.02
C GLY A 98 6.33 9.66 -2.07
N ARG A 99 7.63 9.40 -2.30
CA ARG A 99 8.39 10.07 -3.37
C ARG A 99 7.79 9.81 -4.75
N ARG A 100 7.44 8.55 -5.04
CA ARG A 100 6.86 8.15 -6.33
C ARG A 100 5.48 8.76 -6.55
N VAL A 101 4.63 8.78 -5.53
CA VAL A 101 3.30 9.40 -5.61
C VAL A 101 3.41 10.89 -5.92
N CYS A 102 4.29 11.63 -5.23
CA CYS A 102 4.53 13.04 -5.55
C CYS A 102 5.04 13.22 -6.99
N GLN A 103 6.00 12.40 -7.43
CA GLN A 103 6.55 12.48 -8.78
C GLN A 103 5.49 12.24 -9.87
N ALA A 104 4.60 11.26 -9.67
CA ALA A 104 3.53 10.96 -10.61
C ALA A 104 2.54 12.12 -10.81
N VAL A 105 2.41 12.98 -9.81
CA VAL A 105 1.53 14.16 -9.82
C VAL A 105 2.23 15.37 -10.42
N GLU A 106 3.52 15.56 -10.10
CA GLU A 106 4.37 16.64 -10.61
C GLU A 106 4.70 16.47 -12.10
N ASP A 107 4.93 15.24 -12.55
CA ASP A 107 5.18 14.90 -13.95
C ASP A 107 4.37 13.67 -14.39
N PRO A 108 3.08 13.86 -14.74
CA PRO A 108 2.21 12.79 -15.20
C PRO A 108 2.70 12.09 -16.48
N SER A 109 3.57 12.75 -17.26
CA SER A 109 4.12 12.18 -18.50
C SER A 109 5.25 11.18 -18.26
N SER A 110 5.90 11.25 -17.09
CA SER A 110 6.87 10.25 -16.62
C SER A 110 6.22 9.01 -15.99
N PHE A 111 4.90 9.03 -15.80
CA PHE A 111 4.17 7.95 -15.15
C PHE A 111 4.00 6.75 -16.10
N ASN A 112 4.67 5.64 -15.77
CA ASN A 112 4.43 4.35 -16.41
C ASN A 112 3.76 3.39 -15.42
N ARG A 113 2.48 3.07 -15.69
CA ARG A 113 1.69 2.12 -14.89
C ARG A 113 2.33 0.73 -14.79
N ALA A 114 3.00 0.27 -15.85
CA ALA A 114 3.66 -1.03 -15.87
C ALA A 114 4.90 -1.07 -14.96
N ASP A 115 5.55 0.08 -14.73
CA ASP A 115 6.67 0.21 -13.80
C ASP A 115 6.20 0.35 -12.34
N TRP A 116 4.94 0.76 -12.12
CA TRP A 116 4.34 0.91 -10.80
C TRP A 116 3.74 -0.38 -10.23
N CYS A 117 3.11 -1.21 -11.08
CA CYS A 117 2.50 -2.49 -10.67
C CYS A 117 3.44 -3.71 -10.84
N GLY A 118 4.68 -3.51 -11.33
CA GLY A 118 5.64 -4.59 -11.53
C GLY A 118 6.67 -4.67 -10.40
N LEU A 119 6.91 -5.87 -9.87
CA LEU A 119 8.00 -6.18 -8.92
C LEU A 119 9.39 -5.64 -9.35
N ASN A 120 9.61 -5.40 -10.65
CA ASN A 120 10.85 -4.84 -11.18
C ASN A 120 11.00 -3.32 -10.98
N GLY A 121 9.91 -2.56 -10.84
CA GLY A 121 9.98 -1.13 -10.46
C GLY A 121 10.54 -0.93 -9.04
N TYR A 122 10.44 -1.97 -8.21
CA TYR A 122 11.03 -2.04 -6.89
C TYR A 122 12.57 -2.16 -6.91
N ARG A 123 13.14 -2.76 -7.98
CA ARG A 123 14.58 -3.07 -8.10
C ARG A 123 15.35 -2.16 -9.06
N SER A 124 14.69 -1.44 -9.96
CA SER A 124 15.36 -0.67 -11.01
C SER A 124 15.98 0.65 -10.56
N ASN A 125 15.62 1.18 -9.39
CA ASN A 125 16.43 2.24 -8.74
C ASN A 125 17.43 1.59 -7.77
N ARG A 126 18.38 0.87 -8.35
CA ARG A 126 19.64 0.56 -7.67
C ARG A 126 20.71 1.63 -7.87
N ASP A 127 20.40 2.71 -8.60
CA ASP A 127 21.23 3.90 -8.72
C ASP A 127 20.31 5.14 -8.77
N GLY A 128 20.52 6.04 -7.81
CA GLY A 128 19.77 7.30 -7.63
C GLY A 128 19.79 7.75 -6.18
#